data_AF-A0A0F9KM40-F1
#
_entry.id   AF-A0A0F9KM40-F1
#
_cell.length_a   1.000
_cell.length_b   1.000
_cell.length_c   1.000
_cell.angle_alpha   90.00
_cell.angle_beta   90.00
_cell.angle_gamma   90.00
#
_symmetry.space_group_name_H-M   'P 1'
#
loop_
_entity.id
_entity.type
_entity.pdbx_description
1 polymer ?
#
loop_
_entity_poly.entity_id
_entity_poly.type
_entity_poly.pdbx_seq_one_letter_code
_entity_poly.pdbx_strand_id
1 'polypeptide(L)' 'MEGIKPRLRTRDEISELAPELCVDCKGSVIQWDETDDEIVFQCVDCKRFYSIPFDSMKLNFYFSY' A
#
# COMPACT_ATOMS: atom_id res chain seq x y z
N MET A 1 -1.47 26.72 18.21
CA MET A 1 -0.84 25.85 17.20
C MET A 1 -1.95 24.94 16.68
N GLU A 2 -2.61 25.33 15.60
CA GLU A 2 -3.59 24.44 14.95
C GLU A 2 -2.81 23.27 14.37
N GLY A 3 -3.05 22.08 14.94
CA GLY A 3 -2.39 20.85 14.53
C GLY A 3 -2.72 20.59 13.07
N ILE A 4 -1.68 20.53 12.24
CA ILE A 4 -1.79 20.06 10.86
C ILE A 4 -2.26 18.61 10.96
N LYS A 5 -3.57 18.38 10.81
CA LYS A 5 -4.09 17.01 10.65
C LYS A 5 -3.50 16.50 9.33
N PRO A 6 -2.72 15.41 9.34
CA PRO A 6 -2.22 14.85 8.10
C PRO A 6 -3.43 14.55 7.20
N ARG A 7 -3.37 15.02 5.95
CA ARG A 7 -4.39 14.70 4.96
C ARG A 7 -4.26 13.20 4.69
N LEU A 8 -5.19 12.42 5.22
CA LEU A 8 -5.33 11.02 4.88
C LEU A 8 -5.63 10.93 3.38
N ARG A 9 -4.87 10.10 2.68
CA ARG A 9 -5.14 9.75 1.28
C ARG A 9 -6.47 9.01 1.21
N THR A 10 -7.18 9.14 0.09
CA THR A 10 -8.36 8.32 -0.19
C THR A 10 -7.95 6.96 -0.79
N ARG A 11 -8.88 6.01 -0.84
CA ARG A 11 -8.66 4.68 -1.45
C ARG A 11 -8.28 4.77 -2.93
N ASP A 12 -8.90 5.67 -3.68
CA ASP A 12 -8.53 5.96 -5.07
C ASP A 12 -7.08 6.43 -5.17
N GLU A 13 -6.67 7.41 -4.35
CA GLU A 13 -5.30 7.93 -4.35
C GLU A 13 -4.27 6.83 -4.03
N ILE A 14 -4.61 5.87 -3.16
CA ILE A 14 -3.74 4.73 -2.86
C ILE A 14 -3.71 3.72 -4.02
N SER A 15 -4.84 3.46 -4.66
CA SER A 15 -4.91 2.52 -5.76
C SER A 15 -4.07 2.99 -6.96
N GLU A 16 -3.98 4.30 -7.18
CA GLU A 16 -3.07 4.89 -8.19
C GLU A 16 -1.59 4.77 -7.82
N LEU A 17 -1.26 4.64 -6.54
CA LEU A 17 0.12 4.46 -6.06
C LEU A 17 0.56 3.00 -6.07
N ALA A 18 -0.38 2.06 -6.16
CA ALA A 18 -0.08 0.64 -6.18
C ALA A 18 0.60 0.26 -7.50
N PRO A 19 1.70 -0.53 -7.45
CA PRO A 19 2.30 -1.03 -8.67
C PRO A 19 1.34 -2.01 -9.35
N GLU A 20 1.01 -1.79 -10.63
CA GLU A 20 0.18 -2.70 -11.42
C GLU A 20 0.86 -4.08 -11.60
N LEU A 21 2.20 -4.07 -11.67
CA LEU A 21 3.02 -5.26 -11.87
C LEU A 21 4.07 -5.40 -10.77
N CYS A 22 4.29 -6.64 -10.34
CA CYS A 22 5.30 -6.98 -9.36
C CYS A 22 6.70 -6.64 -9.87
N VAL A 23 7.52 -6.03 -9.02
CA VAL A 23 8.86 -5.59 -9.40
C VAL A 23 9.80 -6.75 -9.72
N ASP A 24 9.64 -7.90 -9.05
CA ASP A 24 10.53 -9.06 -9.24
C ASP A 24 10.11 -9.96 -10.39
N CYS A 25 8.84 -10.37 -10.42
CA CYS A 25 8.37 -11.40 -11.36
C CYS A 25 7.52 -10.84 -12.50
N LYS A 26 7.25 -9.52 -12.52
CA LYS A 26 6.33 -8.86 -13.46
C LYS A 26 4.91 -9.44 -13.46
N GLY A 27 4.57 -10.19 -12.42
CA GLY A 27 3.24 -10.76 -12.20
C GLY A 27 2.23 -9.71 -11.79
N SER A 28 0.94 -9.98 -11.99
CA SER A 28 -0.13 -9.05 -11.62
C SER A 28 -0.18 -8.83 -10.11
N VAL A 29 -0.37 -7.58 -9.70
CA VAL A 29 -0.57 -7.20 -8.30
C VAL A 29 -2.03 -6.82 -8.11
N ILE A 30 -2.65 -7.38 -7.08
CA ILE A 30 -4.05 -7.12 -6.73
C ILE A 30 -4.15 -6.67 -5.28
N GLN A 31 -5.20 -5.94 -4.95
CA GLN A 31 -5.53 -5.67 -3.55
C GLN A 31 -5.78 -7.00 -2.84
N TRP A 32 -5.09 -7.22 -1.72
CA TRP A 32 -5.18 -8.43 -0.92
C TRP A 32 -5.97 -8.20 0.37
N ASP A 33 -5.70 -7.08 1.06
CA ASP A 33 -6.37 -6.75 2.32
C ASP A 33 -6.39 -5.23 2.55
N GLU A 34 -7.18 -4.78 3.53
CA GLU A 34 -7.27 -3.39 3.91
C GLU A 34 -7.52 -3.26 5.42
N THR A 35 -6.80 -2.32 6.04
CA THR A 35 -6.95 -1.94 7.44
C THR A 35 -7.34 -0.47 7.54
N ASP A 36 -7.67 0.01 8.75
CA ASP A 36 -7.94 1.43 9.00
C ASP A 36 -6.75 2.35 8.67
N ASP A 37 -5.51 1.82 8.64
CA ASP A 37 -4.29 2.59 8.45
C ASP A 37 -3.67 2.43 7.04
N GLU A 38 -3.94 1.33 6.32
CA GLU A 38 -3.31 1.05 5.02
C GLU A 38 -4.07 0.06 4.13
N ILE A 39 -3.73 0.07 2.84
CA ILE A 39 -4.14 -0.95 1.87
C ILE A 39 -2.95 -1.86 1.56
N VAL A 40 -3.20 -3.17 1.59
CA VAL A 40 -2.21 -4.20 1.29
C VAL A 40 -2.53 -4.81 -0.07
N PHE A 41 -1.51 -4.88 -0.92
CA PHE A 41 -1.54 -5.50 -2.23
C PHE A 41 -0.63 -6.73 -2.26
N GLN A 42 -0.96 -7.71 -3.07
CA GLN A 42 -0.18 -8.92 -3.24
C GLN A 42 0.00 -9.26 -4.71
N CYS A 43 1.22 -9.66 -5.08
CA CYS A 43 1.48 -10.30 -6.36
C CYS A 43 0.88 -11.72 -6.38
N VAL A 44 0.08 -12.02 -7.40
CA VAL A 44 -0.58 -13.33 -7.51
C VAL A 44 0.40 -14.48 -7.76
N ASP A 45 1.54 -14.20 -8.42
CA ASP A 45 2.53 -15.20 -8.81
C ASP A 45 3.54 -15.49 -7.70
N CYS A 46 4.32 -14.48 -7.29
CA CYS A 46 5.41 -14.66 -6.32
C CYS A 46 4.99 -14.38 -4.86
N LYS A 47 3.72 -14.02 -4.63
CA LYS A 47 3.16 -13.73 -3.30
C LYS A 47 3.85 -12.58 -2.54
N ARG A 48 4.61 -11.74 -3.24
CA ARG A 48 5.19 -10.51 -2.66
C ARG A 48 4.10 -9.53 -2.27
N PHE A 49 4.24 -8.92 -1.10
CA PHE A 49 3.31 -7.94 -0.56
C PHE A 49 3.83 -6.51 -0.76
N TYR A 50 2.89 -5.58 -0.95
CA TYR A 50 3.11 -4.14 -1.00
C TYR A 50 2.08 -3.50 -0.08
N SER A 51 2.49 -2.65 0.85
CA SER A 51 1.57 -1.92 1.70
C SER A 51 1.68 -0.42 1.40
N ILE A 52 0.53 0.25 1.35
CA ILE A 52 0.47 1.69 1.14
C ILE A 52 -0.41 2.29 2.23
N PRO A 53 0.16 3.11 3.14
CA PRO A 53 -0.60 3.73 4.21
C PRO A 53 -1.46 4.89 3.71
N PHE A 54 -2.64 5.07 4.33
CA PHE A 54 -3.49 6.25 4.17
C PHE A 54 -2.81 7.50 4.70
N ASP A 55 -2.05 7.39 5.78
CA ASP A 55 -1.21 8.45 6.29
C ASP A 55 0.24 8.25 5.84
N SER A 56 0.74 9.10 4.94
CA SER A 56 2.13 9.05 4.50
C SER A 56 3.16 9.28 5.61
N MET A 57 2.75 9.81 6.78
CA MET A 57 3.61 9.94 7.96
C MET A 57 3.66 8.65 8.79
N LYS A 58 2.70 7.74 8.63
CA LYS A 58 2.71 6.40 9.21
C LYS A 58 3.26 5.38 8.21
N LEU A 59 4.56 5.47 7.94
CA LEU A 59 5.26 4.46 7.15
C LEU A 59 5.46 3.19 8.00
N ASN A 60 4.57 2.21 7.84
CA ASN A 60 4.79 0.85 8.34
C ASN A 60 5.58 0.07 7.28
N PHE A 61 6.83 -0.24 7.57
CA PHE A 61 7.66 -1.08 6.72
C PHE A 61 7.44 -2.55 7.08
N TYR A 62 6.78 -3.29 6.20
CA TYR A 62 6.63 -4.74 6.32
C TYR A 62 7.79 -5.42 5.60
N PHE A 63 8.69 -6.04 6.37
CA PHE A 63 9.73 -6.91 5.84
C PHE A 63 9.20 -8.35 5.87
N SER A 64 9.17 -9.02 4.72
CA SER A 64 9.01 -10.48 4.66
C SER A 64 10.39 -11.10 4.45
N TYR A 65 10.75 -12.04 5.33
CA TYR A 65 11.95 -12.87 5.27
C TYR A 65 11.83 -13.96 4.19
#